data_AF-A0A2V9MPP9-F1
#
_entry.id   AF-A0A2V9MPP9-F1
#
_cell.length_a   1.000
_cell.length_b   1.000
_cell.length_c   1.000
_cell.angle_alpha   90.00
_cell.angle_beta   90.00
_cell.angle_gamma   90.00
#
_symmetry.space_group_name_H-M   'P 1'
#
loop_
_entity.id
_entity.type
_entity.pdbx_description
1 polymer ?
#
loop_
_entity_poly.entity_id
_entity_poly.type
_entity_poly.pdbx_seq_one_letter_code
_entity_poly.pdbx_strand_id
1 'polypeptide(L)'
;MFKVFFELMRICWTFRDRKWYSHPPFLPFPPKEYLQWRIETAYGNKRFTNLRWHDVVAYARWHRAMRLHISHGVVKNDIWE
;
A
#
# COMPACT_ATOMS: atom_id res chain seq x y z
N MET A 1 3.66 -2.51 -15.19
CA MET A 1 3.27 -3.65 -14.34
C MET A 1 4.37 -4.08 -13.35
N PHE A 2 5.57 -4.47 -13.79
CA PHE A 2 6.65 -4.91 -12.90
C PHE A 2 7.03 -3.92 -11.78
N LYS A 3 7.09 -2.61 -12.08
CA LYS A 3 7.39 -1.58 -11.07
C LYS A 3 6.40 -1.60 -9.89
N VAL A 4 5.10 -1.76 -10.17
CA VAL A 4 4.05 -1.83 -9.14
C VAL A 4 4.23 -3.08 -8.29
N PHE A 5 4.50 -4.22 -8.93
CA PHE A 5 4.74 -5.47 -8.23
C PHE A 5 5.93 -5.37 -7.25
N PHE A 6 7.06 -4.84 -7.70
CA PHE A 6 8.23 -4.65 -6.83
C PHE A 6 7.96 -3.70 -5.66
N GLU A 7 7.21 -2.62 -5.88
CA GLU A 7 6.85 -1.71 -4.80
C GLU A 7 5.88 -2.35 -3.82
N LEU A 8 4.91 -3.15 -4.28
CA LEU A 8 4.02 -3.92 -3.39
C LEU A 8 4.79 -4.93 -2.54
N MET A 9 5.72 -5.67 -3.13
CA MET A 9 6.61 -6.57 -2.39
C MET A 9 7.44 -5.81 -1.35
N ARG A 10 7.93 -4.62 -1.71
CA ARG A 10 8.69 -3.76 -0.80
C ARG A 10 7.81 -3.23 0.35
N ILE A 11 6.58 -2.81 0.08
CA ILE A 11 5.62 -2.37 1.09
C ILE A 11 5.34 -3.52 2.06
N CYS A 12 4.98 -4.69 1.52
CA CYS A 12 4.75 -5.90 2.29
C CYS A 12 5.94 -6.20 3.21
N TRP A 13 7.16 -6.19 2.67
CA TRP A 13 8.37 -6.43 3.44
C TRP A 13 8.66 -5.37 4.51
N THR A 14 8.44 -4.10 4.20
CA THR A 14 8.72 -2.97 5.10
C THR A 14 7.78 -2.97 6.31
N PHE A 15 6.49 -3.26 6.08
CA PHE A 15 5.46 -3.22 7.11
C PHE A 15 5.06 -4.60 7.63
N ARG A 16 5.81 -5.66 7.30
CA ARG A 16 5.48 -7.03 7.67
C ARG A 16 5.21 -7.19 9.15
N ASP A 17 4.22 -8.01 9.48
CA ASP A 17 4.05 -8.47 10.87
C ASP A 17 5.27 -9.29 11.31
N ARG A 18 5.69 -9.25 12.58
CA ARG A 18 6.88 -10.00 13.04
C ARG A 18 6.68 -11.52 13.01
N LYS A 19 5.45 -12.01 13.06
CA LYS A 19 5.08 -13.43 13.08
C LYS A 19 4.48 -13.88 11.74
N TRP A 20 4.81 -13.19 10.64
CA TRP A 20 4.35 -13.52 9.28
C TRP A 20 4.64 -14.97 8.87
N TYR A 21 5.74 -15.54 9.36
CA TYR A 21 6.16 -16.92 9.09
C TYR A 21 5.49 -17.97 9.99
N SER A 22 4.68 -17.55 10.97
CA SER A 22 4.02 -18.48 11.90
C SER A 22 2.68 -18.99 11.37
N HIS A 23 2.12 -18.38 10.33
CA HIS A 23 0.82 -18.76 9.77
C HIS A 23 0.89 -18.86 8.23
N PRO A 24 0.38 -19.95 7.63
CA PRO A 24 0.20 -19.99 6.18
C PRO A 24 -0.75 -18.86 5.75
N PRO A 25 -0.53 -18.19 4.59
CA PRO A 25 0.35 -18.57 3.48
C PRO A 25 1.81 -18.10 3.59
N PHE A 26 2.32 -17.78 4.79
CA PHE A 26 3.72 -17.36 5.02
C PHE A 26 4.15 -16.17 4.16
N LEU A 27 3.20 -15.31 3.79
CA LEU A 27 3.48 -14.09 3.05
C LEU A 27 3.78 -12.97 4.04
N PRO A 28 4.78 -12.11 3.76
CA PRO A 28 5.14 -10.99 4.61
C PRO A 28 4.10 -9.86 4.48
N PHE A 29 2.85 -10.12 4.86
CA PHE A 29 1.79 -9.13 4.79
C PHE A 29 1.90 -8.12 5.93
N PRO A 30 1.51 -6.85 5.68
CA PRO A 30 1.32 -5.89 6.75
C PRO A 30 0.24 -6.38 7.73
N PRO A 31 0.35 -6.04 9.03
CA PRO A 31 -0.68 -6.38 10.01
C PRO A 31 -2.00 -5.69 9.67
N LYS A 32 -3.12 -6.29 10.11
CA LYS A 32 -4.47 -5.81 9.80
C LYS A 32 -4.71 -4.40 10.33
N GLU A 33 -4.14 -4.10 11.49
CA GLU A 33 -4.22 -2.80 12.17
C GLU A 33 -3.57 -1.70 11.30
N TYR A 34 -2.44 -2.01 10.66
CA TYR A 34 -1.79 -1.10 9.73
C TYR A 34 -2.65 -0.83 8.51
N LEU A 35 -3.20 -1.87 7.89
CA LEU A 35 -4.08 -1.73 6.72
C LEU A 35 -5.32 -0.90 7.07
N GLN A 36 -5.93 -1.15 8.22
CA GLN A 36 -7.12 -0.43 8.65
C GLN A 36 -6.85 1.06 8.89
N TRP A 37 -5.72 1.40 9.53
CA TRP A 37 -5.27 2.78 9.69
C TRP A 37 -5.00 3.47 8.34
N ARG A 38 -4.37 2.75 7.39
CA ARG A 38 -4.11 3.27 6.04
C ARG A 38 -5.40 3.56 5.28
N ILE A 39 -6.38 2.66 5.37
CA ILE A 39 -7.70 2.84 4.73
C ILE A 39 -8.43 4.03 5.34
N GLU A 40 -8.44 4.15 6.66
CA GLU A 40 -9.05 5.28 7.35
C GLU A 40 -8.40 6.61 6.95
N THR A 41 -7.07 6.67 6.88
CA THR A 41 -6.36 7.90 6.52
C THR A 41 -6.61 8.29 5.06
N ALA A 42 -6.77 7.31 4.16
CA ALA A 42 -7.00 7.57 2.74
C ALA A 42 -8.46 7.92 2.40
N TYR A 43 -9.44 7.26 3.03
CA TYR A 43 -10.86 7.37 2.67
C TYR A 43 -11.74 7.98 3.78
N GLY A 44 -11.18 8.28 4.95
CA GLY A 44 -11.94 8.79 6.11
C GLY A 44 -12.88 7.78 6.75
N ASN A 45 -12.83 6.50 6.38
CA ASN A 45 -13.75 5.47 6.87
C ASN A 45 -13.03 4.14 7.16
N LYS A 46 -12.95 3.77 8.46
CA LYS A 46 -12.36 2.49 8.94
C LYS A 46 -13.03 1.23 8.40
N ARG A 47 -14.27 1.33 7.89
CA ARG A 47 -15.07 0.23 7.33
C ARG A 47 -15.26 0.36 5.82
N PHE A 48 -14.38 1.11 5.14
CA PHE A 48 -14.41 1.16 3.68
C PHE A 48 -14.08 -0.22 3.10
N THR A 49 -15.09 -0.87 2.52
CA THR A 49 -14.98 -2.24 1.95
C THR A 49 -14.89 -2.24 0.42
N ASN A 50 -15.09 -1.09 -0.24
CA ASN A 50 -15.15 -0.98 -1.70
C ASN A 50 -13.77 -0.81 -2.37
N LEU A 51 -12.71 -1.34 -1.77
CA LEU A 51 -11.37 -1.30 -2.34
C LEU A 51 -11.32 -2.10 -3.65
N ARG A 52 -10.79 -1.46 -4.69
CA ARG A 52 -10.55 -2.05 -6.00
C ARG A 52 -9.05 -2.22 -6.22
N TRP A 53 -8.70 -2.97 -7.25
CA TRP A 53 -7.30 -3.16 -7.64
C TRP A 53 -6.59 -1.84 -7.96
N HIS A 54 -7.30 -0.84 -8.51
CA HIS A 54 -6.76 0.48 -8.80
C HIS A 54 -6.29 1.20 -7.53
N ASP A 55 -6.98 1.04 -6.40
CA ASP A 55 -6.59 1.65 -5.12
C ASP A 55 -5.26 1.10 -4.61
N VAL A 56 -5.02 -0.19 -4.83
CA VAL A 56 -3.76 -0.87 -4.48
C VAL A 56 -2.63 -0.38 -5.39
N VAL A 57 -2.90 -0.21 -6.69
CA VAL A 57 -1.93 0.35 -7.65
C VAL A 57 -1.60 1.79 -7.32
N ALA A 58 -2.62 2.60 -7.04
CA ALA A 58 -2.51 3.99 -6.61
C ALA A 58 -1.63 4.11 -5.37
N TYR A 59 -1.88 3.28 -4.36
CA TYR A 59 -1.08 3.24 -3.15
C TYR A 59 0.40 2.87 -3.42
N ALA A 60 0.67 1.90 -4.29
CA ALA A 60 2.03 1.53 -4.68
C ALA A 60 2.76 2.67 -5.43
N ARG A 61 2.07 3.38 -6.33
CA ARG A 61 2.61 4.56 -7.04
C ARG A 61 2.94 5.68 -6.06
N TRP A 62 2.00 5.99 -5.17
CA TRP A 62 2.18 6.96 -4.09
C TRP A 62 3.42 6.60 -3.24
N HIS A 63 3.49 5.39 -2.69
CA HIS A 63 4.61 4.97 -1.84
C HIS A 63 5.98 5.10 -2.54
N ARG A 64 6.04 4.76 -3.82
CA ARG A 64 7.23 4.94 -4.65
C ARG A 64 7.61 6.42 -4.79
N ALA A 65 6.64 7.29 -5.04
CA ALA A 65 6.88 8.73 -5.18
C ALA A 65 7.40 9.35 -3.88
N MET A 66 6.84 8.97 -2.72
CA MET A 66 7.35 9.39 -1.40
C MET A 66 8.79 8.94 -1.18
N ARG A 67 9.10 7.67 -1.51
CA ARG A 67 10.45 7.13 -1.40
C ARG A 67 11.47 7.86 -2.29
N LEU A 68 11.04 8.27 -3.48
CA LEU A 68 11.85 9.01 -4.44
C LEU A 68 11.85 10.53 -4.19
N HIS A 69 11.17 11.00 -3.13
CA HIS A 69 11.04 12.42 -2.78
C HIS A 69 10.51 13.28 -3.95
N ILE A 70 9.58 12.71 -4.74
CA ILE A 70 8.94 13.42 -5.85
C ILE A 70 7.97 14.46 -5.27
N SER A 71 8.00 15.67 -5.81
CA SER A 71 7.11 16.76 -5.43
C SER A 71 5.63 16.34 -5.51
N HIS A 72 4.89 16.55 -4.42
CA HIS A 72 3.48 16.14 -4.27
C HIS A 72 2.55 16.58 -5.41
N GLY A 73 2.85 17.70 -6.08
CA GLY A 73 2.06 18.21 -7.20
C GLY A 73 2.09 17.30 -8.44
N VAL A 74 3.21 16.61 -8.71
CA VAL A 74 3.34 15.68 -9.84
C VAL A 74 2.62 14.37 -9.55
N VAL A 75 2.62 13.95 -8.28
CA VAL A 75 2.07 12.66 -7.87
C VAL A 75 0.54 12.66 -8.01
N LYS A 76 -0.16 13.75 -7.67
CA LYS A 76 -1.64 13.77 -7.66
C LYS A 76 -2.28 13.40 -9.00
N ASN A 77 -1.72 13.82 -10.12
CA ASN A 77 -2.25 13.52 -11.45
C ASN A 77 -1.94 12.07 -11.86
N ASP A 78 -0.75 11.56 -11.54
CA ASP A 78 -0.29 10.23 -11.98
C ASP A 78 -0.83 9.04 -11.13
N ILE A 79 -1.44 9.29 -9.97
CA ILE A 79 -1.94 8.20 -9.10
C ILE A 79 -3.35 7.73 -9.50
N TRP A 80 -4.21 8.69 -9.87
CA TRP A 80 -5.67 8.48 -9.99
C TRP A 80 -6.18 8.58 -11.43
N GLU A 81 -5.33 8.99 -12.38
CA GLU A 81 -5.52 8.83 -13.84
C GLU A 81 -5.00 7.46 -14.31
#